data_AF-A0A962KHR6-F1
#
_entry.id   AF-A0A962KHR6-F1
#
_cell.length_a   1.000
_cell.length_b   1.000
_cell.length_c   1.000
_cell.angle_alpha   90.00
_cell.angle_beta   90.00
_cell.angle_gamma   90.00
#
_symmetry.space_group_name_H-M   'P 1'
#
loop_
_entity.id
_entity.type
_entity.pdbx_description
1 polymer ?
#
loop_
_entity_poly.entity_id
_entity_poly.type
_entity_poly.pdbx_seq_one_letter_code
_entity_poly.pdbx_strand_id
1 'polypeptide(L)' 'RSMVVGELVMEQLKKLDQVAYVRFASVYRRFQDIAEFRSEIERLEAEPSASKEPSASKEPSASKEPSADKEP' A
#
# COMPACT_ATOMS: atom_id res chain seq x y z
N ARG A 1 3.85 -9.07 -16.48
CA ARG A 1 2.62 -8.27 -16.70
C ARG A 1 1.60 -8.41 -15.58
N SER A 2 1.44 -9.59 -14.97
CA SER A 2 0.43 -9.82 -13.92
C SER A 2 0.76 -9.25 -12.52
N MET A 3 1.98 -8.77 -12.27
CA MET A 3 2.37 -8.21 -10.95
C MET A 3 1.57 -6.95 -10.60
N VAL A 4 1.39 -6.03 -11.57
CA VAL A 4 0.60 -4.81 -11.38
C VAL A 4 -0.84 -5.11 -11.01
N VAL A 5 -1.44 -6.13 -11.64
CA VAL A 5 -2.82 -6.55 -11.34
C VAL A 5 -2.90 -7.17 -9.94
N GLY A 6 -1.92 -8.01 -9.57
CA GLY A 6 -1.89 -8.62 -8.24
C GLY A 6 -1.71 -7.59 -7.12
N GLU A 7 -0.90 -6.57 -7.33
CA GLU A 7 -0.75 -5.44 -6.40
C GLU A 7 -2.07 -4.68 -6.22
N LEU A 8 -2.75 -4.33 -7.32
CA LEU A 8 -4.05 -3.66 -7.25
C LEU A 8 -5.10 -4.50 -6.54
N VAL A 9 -5.15 -5.81 -6.80
CA VAL A 9 -6.08 -6.72 -6.09
C VAL A 9 -5.75 -6.77 -4.59
N MET A 10 -4.49 -6.85 -4.22
CA MET A 10 -4.06 -6.84 -2.81
C MET A 10 -4.52 -5.55 -2.10
N GLU A 11 -4.32 -4.38 -2.71
CA GLU A 11 -4.73 -3.09 -2.14
C GLU A 11 -6.24 -3.00 -1.90
N GLN A 12 -7.05 -3.50 -2.84
CA GLN A 12 -8.50 -3.45 -2.72
C GLN A 12 -9.03 -4.50 -1.74
N LEU A 13 -8.52 -5.73 -1.77
CA LEU A 13 -8.92 -6.79 -0.84
C LEU A 13 -8.61 -6.40 0.61
N LYS A 14 -7.46 -5.76 0.87
CA LYS A 14 -7.08 -5.32 2.21
C LYS A 14 -8.13 -4.42 2.87
N LYS A 15 -8.83 -3.60 2.06
CA LYS A 15 -9.87 -2.67 2.51
C LYS A 15 -11.26 -3.30 2.56
N LEU A 16 -11.52 -4.23 1.65
CA LEU A 16 -12.84 -4.82 1.45
C LEU A 16 -13.09 -6.03 2.35
N ASP A 17 -12.13 -6.95 2.42
CA ASP A 17 -12.26 -8.23 3.13
C ASP A 17 -10.87 -8.76 3.50
N GLN A 18 -10.57 -8.73 4.80
CA GLN A 18 -9.31 -9.21 5.35
C GLN A 18 -9.10 -10.71 5.13
N VAL A 19 -10.15 -11.54 5.20
CA VAL A 19 -10.06 -12.99 4.98
C VAL A 19 -9.78 -13.30 3.51
N ALA A 20 -10.37 -12.54 2.58
CA ALA A 20 -10.06 -12.64 1.15
C ALA A 20 -8.63 -12.17 0.84
N TYR A 21 -8.17 -11.07 1.45
CA TYR A 21 -6.79 -10.59 1.33
C TYR A 21 -5.79 -11.69 1.70
N VAL A 22 -5.96 -12.32 2.88
CA VAL A 22 -5.05 -13.36 3.37
C VAL A 22 -5.01 -14.57 2.44
N ARG A 23 -6.18 -15.02 1.95
CA ARG A 23 -6.28 -16.13 0.99
C ARG A 23 -5.59 -15.82 -0.34
N PHE A 24 -5.65 -14.58 -0.80
CA PHE A 24 -4.98 -14.15 -2.03
C PHE A 24 -3.47 -14.00 -1.80
N ALA A 25 -3.07 -13.39 -0.69
CA ALA A 25 -1.69 -13.16 -0.33
C ALA A 25 -0.88 -14.45 -0.22
N SER A 26 -1.48 -15.55 0.28
CA SER A 26 -0.79 -16.85 0.38
C SER A 26 -0.34 -17.41 -0.96
N VAL A 27 -1.13 -17.21 -2.03
CA VAL A 27 -0.79 -17.62 -3.39
C VAL A 27 0.09 -16.58 -4.08
N TYR A 28 -0.20 -15.29 -3.91
CA TYR A 28 0.50 -14.20 -4.59
C TYR A 28 1.93 -13.99 -4.08
N ARG A 29 2.14 -14.01 -2.76
CA ARG A 29 3.45 -13.81 -2.14
C ARG A 29 4.24 -15.10 -1.93
N ARG A 30 3.58 -16.26 -1.98
CA ARG A 30 4.18 -17.60 -1.77
C ARG A 30 5.05 -17.65 -0.51
N PHE A 31 4.39 -17.51 0.64
CA PHE A 31 5.07 -17.61 1.93
C PHE A 31 5.85 -18.92 2.04
N GLN A 32 7.08 -18.85 2.54
CA GLN A 32 7.95 -20.02 2.65
C GLN A 32 7.66 -20.83 3.91
N ASP A 33 7.12 -20.18 4.95
CA ASP A 33 6.80 -20.82 6.22
C ASP A 33 5.60 -20.17 6.94
N ILE A 34 5.20 -20.82 8.04
CA ILE A 34 4.06 -20.40 8.87
C ILE A 34 4.36 -19.10 9.64
N ALA A 35 5.63 -18.82 9.94
CA ALA A 35 6.01 -17.62 10.69
C ALA A 35 5.83 -16.37 9.82
N GLU A 36 6.21 -16.43 8.54
CA GLU A 36 5.97 -15.38 7.55
C GLU A 36 4.46 -15.12 7.39
N PHE A 37 3.65 -16.18 7.33
CA PHE A 37 2.20 -16.05 7.28
C PHE A 37 1.63 -15.38 8.53
N ARG A 38 2.07 -15.79 9.73
CA ARG A 38 1.62 -15.16 10.99
C ARG A 38 1.98 -13.69 11.08
N SER A 39 3.21 -13.33 10.70
CA SER A 39 3.64 -11.93 10.69
C SER A 39 2.78 -11.06 9.77
N GLU A 40 2.35 -11.62 8.64
CA GLU A 40 1.40 -10.94 7.75
C GLU A 40 0.02 -10.73 8.40
N ILE A 41 -0.50 -11.71 9.14
CA ILE A 41 -1.76 -11.58 9.91
C ILE A 41 -1.62 -10.51 11.00
N GLU A 42 -0.56 -10.56 11.80
CA GLU A 42 -0.31 -9.59 12.86
C GLU A 42 -0.23 -8.16 12.31
N ARG A 43 0.37 -7.98 11.13
CA ARG A 43 0.41 -6.68 10.46
C ARG A 43 -0.97 -6.21 10.02
N LEU A 44 -1.83 -7.11 9.57
CA LEU A 44 -3.22 -6.77 9.19
C LEU A 44 -4.06 -6.38 10.40
N GLU A 45 -3.85 -7.03 11.54
CA GLU A 45 -4.53 -6.69 12.80
C GLU A 45 -4.04 -5.35 13.37
N ALA A 46 -2.74 -5.05 13.21
CA ALA A 46 -2.14 -3.80 13.66
C ALA A 46 -2.49 -2.60 12.78
N GLU A 47 -2.93 -2.81 11.53
CA GLU A 47 -3.40 -1.76 10.66
C GLU A 47 -4.92 -1.53 10.90
N PRO A 48 -5.32 -0.47 11.62
CA PRO A 48 -6.73 -0.19 11.82
C PRO A 48 -7.37 0.05 10.45
N SER A 49 -8.40 -0.74 10.13
CA SER A 49 -9.15 -0.67 8.88
C SER A 49 -9.50 0.78 8.57
N ALA A 50 -8.83 1.36 7.58
CA ALA A 50 -9.01 2.73 7.12
C ALA A 50 -10.38 2.88 6.45
N SER A 51 -11.42 2.89 7.26
CA SER A 51 -12.74 3.38 6.93
C SER A 51 -12.68 4.91 6.95
N LYS A 52 -12.04 5.50 5.93
CA LYS A 52 -12.19 6.89 5.46
C LYS A 52 -11.39 7.07 4.17
N GLU A 53 -12.14 7.21 3.07
CA GLU A 53 -11.87 7.77 1.73
C GLU A 53 -10.45 7.91 1.14
N PRO A 54 -10.32 7.77 -0.20
CA PRO A 54 -9.04 7.72 -0.89
C PRO A 54 -8.36 9.09 -0.85
N SER A 55 -7.14 9.14 -0.32
CA SER A 55 -6.27 10.30 -0.48
C SER A 55 -5.78 10.34 -1.93
N ALA A 56 -6.62 10.89 -2.80
CA ALA A 56 -6.25 11.40 -4.11
C ALA A 56 -5.52 12.73 -3.89
N SER A 57 -4.21 12.69 -3.59
CA SER A 57 -3.33 13.87 -3.60
C SER A 57 -1.87 13.43 -3.60
N LYS A 58 -1.39 12.91 -4.73
CA LYS A 58 0.03 13.03 -5.07
C LYS A 58 0.10 13.85 -6.35
N GLU A 59 -0.21 15.13 -6.22
CA GLU A 59 0.21 16.11 -7.22
C GLU A 59 1.75 16.14 -7.22
N PRO A 60 2.40 16.05 -8.38
CA PRO A 60 3.83 16.31 -8.47
C PRO A 60 4.01 17.82 -8.35
N SER A 61 4.39 18.30 -7.17
CA SER A 61 4.83 19.68 -7.00
C SER A 61 6.21 19.83 -7.63
N ALA A 62 6.21 19.98 -8.96
CA ALA A 62 7.28 20.65 -9.69
C ALA A 62 6.96 22.15 -9.69
N SER A 63 8.00 22.98 -9.70
CA SER A 63 8.03 24.43 -9.96
C SER A 63 8.09 25.35 -8.73
N LYS A 64 9.31 25.67 -8.27
CA LYS A 64 9.86 27.04 -8.33
C LYS A 64 11.30 27.12 -7.79
N GLU A 65 12.27 27.04 -8.68
CA GLU A 65 13.29 28.10 -8.78
C GLU A 65 12.73 29.14 -9.79
N PRO A 66 13.18 30.42 -9.89
CA PRO A 66 14.34 31.08 -9.28
C PRO A 66 14.02 32.49 -8.68
N SER A 67 15.05 33.17 -8.15
CA SER A 67 15.29 34.65 -8.07
C SER A 67 15.87 35.00 -6.69
N ALA A 68 17.16 35.29 -6.56
CA ALA A 68 17.84 36.53 -6.98
C ALA A 68 17.21 37.79 -6.37
N ASP A 69 17.75 38.24 -5.24
CA ASP A 69 17.91 39.66 -4.86
C ASP A 69 18.85 39.68 -3.63
N LYS A 70 20.16 39.94 -3.81
CA LYS A 70 20.85 41.23 -3.98
C LYS A 70 21.17 41.91 -2.64
N GLU A 71 22.42 41.69 -2.20
CA GLU A 71 23.39 42.60 -1.51
C GLU A 71 22.93 43.55 -0.38
N PRO A 72 23.86 44.13 0.42
CA PRO A 72 25.33 44.09 0.37
C PRO A 72 26.01 43.17 1.39
#